data_AF-A0A651F0E2-F1
#
_entry.id   AF-A0A651F0E2-F1
#
_cell.length_a   1.000
_cell.length_b   1.000
_cell.length_c   1.000
_cell.angle_alpha   90.00
_cell.angle_beta   90.00
_cell.angle_gamma   90.00
#
_symmetry.space_group_name_H-M   'P 1'
#
loop_
_entity.id
_entity.type
_entity.pdbx_description
1 polymer ?
#
loop_
_entity_poly.entity_id
_entity_poly.type
_entity_poly.pdbx_seq_one_letter_code
_entity_poly.pdbx_strand_id
1 'polypeptide(L)'
;MKIKQVSRDYAILGLDSGATLAEVKKAYRRLVRTYHPDVNSAPDAKEKFLRIQNAYQRILDEKAGNSRSETLRTANSARERFRERQDQLRRARIRRAREFAKRVQEERDRQYLDAVERASTYFAILFVAAITFFVFDPVYKKLKLTAGQTDVAWAKITEARTRNLSFKFYVDGDPHESTVYVRKSFTEIVVPNGMPVEPGQFFQVKYNVDFPNYNKVNFDRYSAEVGERYQQQVFAKLRQAPKFDIYSDNQLACIILEVYRARGTDGLALLYFFNEPVVENPRHNRMRFALYKKSTDFESLKTSCLQKHPD
;
A
#
# COMPACT_ATOMS: atom_id res chain seq x y z
N MET A 1 77.45 -28.33 16.70
CA MET A 1 78.28 -29.48 17.12
C MET A 1 77.94 -30.80 16.41
N LYS A 2 76.69 -31.08 16.00
CA LYS A 2 76.29 -32.31 15.29
C LYS A 2 76.95 -32.53 13.90
N ILE A 3 77.09 -31.49 13.07
CA ILE A 3 77.64 -31.59 11.70
C ILE A 3 79.12 -32.06 11.68
N LYS A 4 79.93 -31.55 12.62
CA LYS A 4 81.34 -32.00 12.80
C LYS A 4 81.45 -33.44 13.28
N GLN A 5 80.40 -34.00 13.88
CA GLN A 5 80.42 -35.38 14.37
C GLN A 5 80.14 -36.37 13.25
N VAL A 6 79.12 -36.11 12.42
CA VAL A 6 78.77 -37.03 11.33
C VAL A 6 79.83 -37.05 10.24
N SER A 7 80.44 -35.91 9.91
CA SER A 7 81.60 -35.86 9.00
C SER A 7 82.78 -36.70 9.52
N ARG A 8 82.99 -36.78 10.83
CA ARG A 8 84.00 -37.66 11.44
C ARG A 8 83.60 -39.13 11.36
N ASP A 9 82.31 -39.45 11.47
CA ASP A 9 81.79 -40.81 11.32
C ASP A 9 81.98 -41.33 9.87
N TYR A 10 81.83 -40.48 8.85
CA TYR A 10 82.15 -40.84 7.46
C TYR A 10 83.65 -41.16 7.31
N ALA A 11 84.52 -40.36 7.92
CA ALA A 11 85.97 -40.60 7.94
C ALA A 11 86.34 -41.92 8.65
N ILE A 12 85.64 -42.31 9.74
CA ILE A 12 85.85 -43.62 10.40
C ILE A 12 85.55 -44.79 9.46
N LEU A 13 84.60 -44.62 8.53
CA LEU A 13 84.30 -45.61 7.49
C LEU A 13 85.20 -45.48 6.24
N GLY A 14 86.09 -44.49 6.19
CA GLY A 14 86.96 -44.18 5.05
C GLY A 14 86.19 -43.64 3.84
N LEU A 15 85.14 -42.85 4.08
CA LEU A 15 84.29 -42.25 3.05
C LEU A 15 84.27 -40.73 3.17
N ASP A 16 84.00 -40.05 2.06
CA ASP A 16 83.78 -38.61 2.03
C ASP A 16 82.42 -38.22 2.63
N SER A 17 82.34 -37.01 3.19
CA SER A 17 81.10 -36.44 3.70
C SER A 17 80.12 -36.18 2.56
N GLY A 18 79.28 -37.17 2.26
CA GLY A 18 78.34 -37.12 1.13
C GLY A 18 78.11 -38.48 0.48
N ALA A 19 78.94 -39.49 0.78
CA ALA A 19 78.82 -40.84 0.22
C ALA A 19 77.39 -41.39 0.30
N THR A 20 76.96 -42.08 -0.74
CA THR A 20 75.61 -42.64 -0.88
C THR A 20 75.36 -43.74 0.15
N LEU A 21 74.07 -44.03 0.43
CA LEU A 21 73.70 -45.11 1.35
C LEU A 21 74.29 -46.47 0.91
N ALA A 22 74.38 -46.69 -0.40
CA ALA A 22 74.96 -47.90 -0.98
C ALA A 22 76.46 -48.02 -0.69
N GLU A 23 77.21 -46.92 -0.81
CA GLU A 23 78.64 -46.83 -0.50
C GLU A 23 78.90 -47.01 1.00
N VAL A 24 78.11 -46.36 1.86
CA VAL A 24 78.17 -46.51 3.32
C VAL A 24 77.95 -47.97 3.75
N LYS A 25 76.92 -48.64 3.21
CA LYS A 25 76.65 -50.06 3.46
C LYS A 25 77.77 -50.98 2.95
N LYS A 26 78.41 -50.63 1.84
CA LYS A 26 79.53 -51.40 1.28
C LYS A 26 80.78 -51.27 2.14
N ALA A 27 81.14 -50.05 2.55
CA ALA A 27 82.29 -49.78 3.40
C ALA A 27 82.13 -50.41 4.80
N TYR A 28 80.95 -50.30 5.41
CA TYR A 28 80.65 -50.94 6.69
C TYR A 28 80.83 -52.47 6.64
N ARG A 29 80.25 -53.15 5.64
CA ARG A 29 80.39 -54.61 5.48
C ARG A 29 81.84 -55.04 5.31
N ARG A 30 82.64 -54.26 4.58
CA ARG A 30 84.08 -54.49 4.42
C ARG A 30 84.80 -54.38 5.77
N LEU A 31 84.59 -53.28 6.49
CA LEU A 31 85.26 -53.01 7.77
C LEU A 31 84.84 -53.98 8.88
N VAL A 32 83.57 -54.36 8.94
CA VAL A 32 83.07 -55.38 9.88
C VAL A 32 83.76 -56.72 9.67
N ARG A 33 83.91 -57.19 8.43
CA ARG A 33 84.63 -58.45 8.14
C ARG A 33 86.10 -58.40 8.57
N THR A 34 86.73 -57.23 8.51
CA THR A 34 88.13 -57.04 8.88
C THR A 34 88.34 -56.89 10.40
N TYR A 35 87.37 -56.34 11.11
CA TYR A 35 87.48 -56.00 12.54
C TYR A 35 86.52 -56.78 13.45
N HIS A 36 85.88 -57.84 12.97
CA HIS A 36 84.99 -58.67 13.80
C HIS A 36 85.80 -59.37 14.90
N PRO A 37 85.34 -59.39 16.16
CA PRO A 37 86.08 -59.95 17.29
C PRO A 37 86.44 -61.44 17.11
N ASP A 38 85.64 -62.18 16.35
CA ASP A 38 85.88 -63.61 16.08
C ASP A 38 87.01 -63.88 15.05
N VAL A 39 87.35 -62.90 14.19
CA VAL A 39 88.42 -63.04 13.18
C VAL A 39 89.62 -62.13 13.45
N ASN A 40 89.49 -61.16 14.35
CA ASN A 40 90.56 -60.23 14.70
C ASN A 40 90.78 -60.20 16.22
N SER A 41 91.83 -60.88 16.68
CA SER A 41 92.18 -61.02 18.09
C SER A 41 93.03 -59.85 18.65
N ALA A 42 93.17 -58.74 17.91
CA ALA A 42 93.95 -57.59 18.40
C ALA A 42 93.27 -56.94 19.62
N PRO A 43 94.05 -56.46 20.61
CA PRO A 43 93.50 -55.91 21.85
C PRO A 43 92.61 -54.67 21.65
N ASP A 44 92.71 -53.99 20.50
CA ASP A 44 91.92 -52.82 20.12
C ASP A 44 90.78 -53.12 19.12
N ALA A 45 90.65 -54.38 18.66
CA ALA A 45 89.68 -54.77 17.63
C ALA A 45 88.23 -54.52 18.08
N LYS A 46 87.92 -54.83 19.34
CA LYS A 46 86.59 -54.61 19.94
C LYS A 46 86.20 -53.12 19.95
N GLU A 47 87.15 -52.25 20.28
CA GLU A 47 86.91 -50.80 20.32
C GLU A 47 86.72 -50.23 18.91
N LYS A 48 87.56 -50.64 17.95
CA LYS A 48 87.43 -50.25 16.54
C LYS A 48 86.11 -50.73 15.94
N PHE A 49 85.71 -51.97 16.22
CA PHE A 49 84.42 -52.53 15.80
C PHE A 49 83.23 -51.72 16.31
N LEU A 50 83.20 -51.41 17.61
CA LEU A 50 82.16 -50.58 18.23
C LEU A 50 82.13 -49.17 17.62
N ARG A 51 83.30 -48.57 17.36
CA ARG A 51 83.40 -47.25 16.69
C ARG A 51 82.84 -47.29 15.27
N ILE A 52 83.12 -48.34 14.49
CA ILE A 52 82.59 -48.55 13.14
C ILE A 52 81.07 -48.74 13.17
N GLN A 53 80.56 -49.56 14.09
CA GLN A 53 79.13 -49.79 14.26
C GLN A 53 78.37 -48.50 14.65
N ASN A 54 78.92 -47.75 15.61
CA ASN A 54 78.35 -46.47 16.03
C ASN A 54 78.40 -45.41 14.92
N ALA A 55 79.49 -45.34 14.16
CA ALA A 55 79.62 -44.44 13.01
C ALA A 55 78.60 -44.77 11.91
N TYR A 56 78.46 -46.05 11.56
CA TYR A 56 77.48 -46.52 10.59
C TYR A 56 76.04 -46.19 11.02
N GLN A 57 75.67 -46.48 12.27
CA GLN A 57 74.32 -46.20 12.77
C GLN A 57 74.00 -44.70 12.75
N ARG A 58 74.93 -43.85 13.18
CA ARG A 58 74.74 -42.38 13.16
C ARG A 58 74.55 -41.81 11.75
N ILE A 59 75.30 -42.32 10.77
CA ILE A 59 75.14 -41.92 9.37
C ILE A 59 73.78 -42.35 8.80
N LEU A 60 73.32 -43.57 9.14
CA LEU A 60 72.00 -44.04 8.73
C LEU A 60 70.88 -43.16 9.31
N ASP A 61 70.95 -42.84 10.60
CA ASP A 61 69.96 -42.00 11.28
C ASP A 61 69.93 -40.58 10.70
N GLU A 62 71.09 -40.02 10.34
CA GLU A 62 71.16 -38.71 9.67
C GLU A 62 70.54 -38.75 8.26
N LYS A 63 70.91 -39.74 7.43
CA LYS A 63 70.34 -39.87 6.08
C LYS A 63 68.83 -40.13 6.12
N ALA A 64 68.36 -40.95 7.04
CA ALA A 64 66.93 -41.19 7.26
C ALA A 64 66.22 -39.90 7.72
N GLY A 65 66.84 -39.12 8.61
CA GLY A 65 66.35 -37.82 9.05
C GLY A 65 66.25 -36.80 7.89
N ASN A 66 67.26 -36.74 7.03
CA ASN A 66 67.29 -35.83 5.87
C ASN A 66 66.22 -36.22 4.83
N SER A 67 66.11 -37.50 4.47
CA SER A 67 65.08 -37.98 3.55
C SER A 67 63.66 -37.75 4.08
N ARG A 68 63.44 -37.97 5.40
CA ARG A 68 62.18 -37.66 6.06
C ARG A 68 61.88 -36.17 6.06
N SER A 69 62.88 -35.31 6.31
CA SER A 69 62.77 -33.85 6.26
C SER A 69 62.42 -33.36 4.85
N GLU A 70 63.09 -33.88 3.82
CA GLU A 70 62.83 -33.54 2.42
C GLU A 70 61.43 -33.98 1.95
N THR A 71 61.02 -35.19 2.34
CA THR A 71 59.66 -35.69 2.11
C THR A 71 58.62 -34.82 2.80
N LEU A 72 58.87 -34.41 4.06
CA LEU A 72 58.00 -33.50 4.80
C LEU A 72 57.91 -32.12 4.16
N ARG A 73 59.02 -31.55 3.67
CA ARG A 73 59.04 -30.26 2.96
C ARG A 73 58.26 -30.32 1.65
N THR A 74 58.43 -31.41 0.89
CA THR A 74 57.71 -31.64 -0.37
C THR A 74 56.21 -31.83 -0.12
N ALA A 75 55.84 -32.61 0.90
CA ALA A 75 54.45 -32.80 1.30
C ALA A 75 53.80 -31.49 1.80
N ASN A 76 54.54 -30.68 2.57
CA ASN A 76 54.04 -29.39 3.06
C ASN A 76 53.85 -28.39 1.92
N SER A 77 54.82 -28.25 1.01
CA SER A 77 54.69 -27.37 -0.16
C SER A 77 53.55 -27.80 -1.10
N ALA A 78 53.34 -29.11 -1.30
CA ALA A 78 52.20 -29.62 -2.04
C ALA A 78 50.85 -29.29 -1.36
N ARG A 79 50.78 -29.41 -0.02
CA ARG A 79 49.60 -29.02 0.78
C ARG A 79 49.32 -27.53 0.70
N GLU A 80 50.34 -26.68 0.76
CA GLU A 80 50.20 -25.23 0.64
C GLU A 80 49.64 -24.83 -0.73
N ARG A 81 50.21 -25.35 -1.82
CA ARG A 81 49.68 -25.10 -3.18
C ARG A 81 48.24 -25.55 -3.35
N PHE A 82 47.87 -26.68 -2.74
CA PHE A 82 46.49 -27.17 -2.79
C PHE A 82 45.54 -26.24 -2.03
N ARG A 83 45.93 -25.78 -0.84
CA ARG A 83 45.17 -24.78 -0.06
C ARG A 83 45.01 -23.47 -0.82
N GLU A 84 46.08 -22.94 -1.39
CA GLU A 84 46.05 -21.72 -2.21
C GLU A 84 45.11 -21.86 -3.41
N ARG A 85 45.18 -22.98 -4.13
CA ARG A 85 44.28 -23.25 -5.26
C ARG A 85 42.82 -23.33 -4.81
N GLN A 86 42.54 -23.98 -3.68
CA GLN A 86 41.19 -24.00 -3.11
C GLN A 86 40.70 -22.61 -2.71
N ASP A 87 41.56 -21.79 -2.11
CA ASP A 87 41.22 -20.41 -1.75
C ASP A 87 40.97 -19.52 -2.98
N GLN A 88 41.77 -19.68 -4.04
CA GLN A 88 41.55 -19.00 -5.32
C GLN A 88 40.19 -19.38 -5.92
N LEU A 89 39.86 -20.67 -5.96
CA LEU A 89 38.56 -21.15 -6.45
C LEU A 89 37.40 -20.64 -5.59
N ARG A 90 37.56 -20.63 -4.26
CA ARG A 90 36.57 -20.10 -3.33
C ARG A 90 36.33 -18.62 -3.58
N ARG A 91 37.39 -17.81 -3.71
CA ARG A 91 37.29 -16.38 -4.02
C ARG A 91 36.64 -16.14 -5.38
N ALA A 92 36.99 -16.92 -6.40
CA ALA A 92 36.37 -16.83 -7.73
C ALA A 92 34.87 -17.15 -7.71
N ARG A 93 34.45 -18.19 -6.96
CA ARG A 93 33.03 -18.52 -6.76
C ARG A 93 32.26 -17.40 -6.07
N ILE A 94 32.82 -16.85 -4.98
CA ILE A 94 32.20 -15.73 -4.26
C ILE A 94 32.06 -14.50 -5.17
N ARG A 95 33.08 -14.19 -5.97
CA ARG A 95 33.04 -13.07 -6.93
C ARG A 95 31.92 -13.27 -7.96
N ARG A 96 31.85 -14.44 -8.59
CA ARG A 96 30.79 -14.76 -9.57
C ARG A 96 29.40 -14.73 -8.94
N ALA A 97 29.23 -15.25 -7.73
CA ALA A 97 27.97 -15.20 -7.02
C ALA A 97 27.53 -13.76 -6.71
N ARG A 98 28.46 -12.88 -6.31
CA ARG A 98 28.19 -11.45 -6.11
C ARG A 98 27.82 -10.73 -7.40
N GLU A 99 28.55 -10.97 -8.48
CA GLU A 99 28.26 -10.38 -9.80
C GLU A 99 26.89 -10.84 -10.32
N PHE A 100 26.56 -12.13 -10.16
CA PHE A 100 25.25 -12.65 -10.51
C PHE A 100 24.13 -12.02 -9.67
N ALA A 101 24.29 -11.97 -8.35
CA ALA A 101 23.32 -11.34 -7.45
C ALA A 101 23.10 -9.85 -7.82
N LYS A 102 24.17 -9.14 -8.17
CA LYS A 102 24.09 -7.75 -8.63
C LYS A 102 23.28 -7.62 -9.92
N ARG A 103 23.53 -8.48 -10.92
CA ARG A 103 22.75 -8.47 -12.19
C ARG A 103 21.27 -8.76 -11.96
N VAL A 104 20.96 -9.78 -11.15
CA VAL A 104 19.57 -10.11 -10.79
C VAL A 104 18.88 -8.94 -10.09
N GLN A 105 19.60 -8.25 -9.21
CA GLN A 105 19.08 -7.08 -8.52
C GLN A 105 18.88 -5.90 -9.47
N GLU A 106 19.84 -5.61 -10.35
CA GLU A 106 19.72 -4.58 -11.39
C GLU A 106 18.53 -4.86 -12.34
N GLU A 107 18.28 -6.13 -12.71
CA GLU A 107 17.12 -6.52 -13.51
C GLU A 107 15.80 -6.33 -12.76
N ARG A 108 15.74 -6.69 -11.47
CA ARG A 108 14.56 -6.43 -10.62
C ARG A 108 14.29 -4.94 -10.47
N ASP A 109 15.32 -4.14 -10.26
CA ASP A 109 15.19 -2.70 -10.10
C ASP A 109 14.67 -2.06 -11.40
N ARG A 110 15.15 -2.51 -12.57
CA ARG A 110 14.59 -2.08 -13.88
C ARG A 110 13.12 -2.46 -14.02
N GLN A 111 12.76 -3.70 -13.73
CA GLN A 111 11.36 -4.14 -13.80
C GLN A 111 10.47 -3.36 -12.84
N TYR A 112 10.98 -3.03 -11.65
CA TYR A 112 10.28 -2.22 -10.67
C TYR A 112 10.07 -0.79 -11.19
N LEU A 113 11.11 -0.14 -11.72
CA LEU A 113 11.01 1.20 -12.29
C LEU A 113 10.03 1.24 -13.47
N ASP A 114 10.10 0.29 -14.40
CA ASP A 114 9.17 0.19 -15.53
C ASP A 114 7.72 0.00 -15.05
N ALA A 115 7.51 -0.79 -13.99
CA ALA A 115 6.18 -0.98 -13.40
C ALA A 115 5.67 0.30 -12.72
N VAL A 116 6.55 1.03 -12.02
CA VAL A 116 6.22 2.32 -11.40
C VAL A 116 5.88 3.36 -12.45
N GLU A 117 6.61 3.43 -13.57
CA GLU A 117 6.32 4.35 -14.67
C GLU A 117 4.97 4.03 -15.34
N ARG A 118 4.67 2.75 -15.60
CA ARG A 118 3.34 2.35 -16.07
C ARG A 118 2.24 2.72 -15.06
N ALA A 119 2.46 2.47 -13.78
CA ALA A 119 1.49 2.81 -12.75
C ALA A 119 1.27 4.33 -12.64
N SER A 120 2.34 5.13 -12.72
CA SER A 120 2.26 6.59 -12.63
C SER A 120 1.57 7.21 -13.85
N THR A 121 1.81 6.68 -15.05
CA THR A 121 1.10 7.12 -16.27
C THR A 121 -0.39 6.80 -16.21
N TYR A 122 -0.80 5.60 -15.76
CA TYR A 122 -2.21 5.28 -15.54
C TYR A 122 -2.84 6.20 -14.49
N PHE A 123 -2.14 6.45 -13.39
CA PHE A 123 -2.61 7.37 -12.36
C PHE A 123 -2.79 8.80 -12.91
N ALA A 124 -1.86 9.31 -13.71
CA ALA A 124 -1.96 10.62 -14.33
C ALA A 124 -3.16 10.71 -15.29
N ILE A 125 -3.42 9.69 -16.11
CA ILE A 125 -4.59 9.64 -17.01
C ILE A 125 -5.89 9.65 -16.20
N LEU A 126 -5.99 8.80 -15.17
CA LEU A 126 -7.16 8.75 -14.28
C LEU A 126 -7.37 10.08 -13.55
N PHE A 127 -6.29 10.75 -13.14
CA PHE A 127 -6.34 12.04 -12.49
C PHE A 127 -6.88 13.14 -13.43
N VAL A 128 -6.41 13.19 -14.67
CA VAL A 128 -6.93 14.13 -15.69
C VAL A 128 -8.40 13.84 -16.01
N ALA A 129 -8.77 12.56 -16.16
CA ALA A 129 -10.15 12.16 -16.35
C ALA A 129 -11.04 12.58 -15.16
N ALA A 130 -10.55 12.40 -13.93
CA ALA A 130 -11.23 12.83 -12.72
C ALA A 130 -11.39 14.35 -12.65
N ILE A 131 -10.36 15.14 -12.98
CA ILE A 131 -10.47 16.60 -13.06
C ILE A 131 -11.53 17.02 -14.09
N THR A 132 -11.53 16.38 -15.26
CA THR A 132 -12.49 16.68 -16.32
C THR A 132 -13.93 16.41 -15.84
N PHE A 133 -14.15 15.28 -15.17
CA PHE A 133 -15.47 14.88 -14.69
C PHE A 133 -15.95 15.67 -13.47
N PHE A 134 -15.11 15.82 -12.44
CA PHE A 134 -15.50 16.40 -11.15
C PHE A 134 -15.34 17.92 -11.07
N VAL A 135 -14.47 18.52 -11.90
CA VAL A 135 -14.19 19.96 -11.86
C VAL A 135 -14.68 20.62 -13.14
N PHE A 136 -14.23 20.16 -14.31
CA PHE A 136 -14.50 20.88 -15.56
C PHE A 136 -15.98 20.84 -15.95
N ASP A 137 -16.64 19.67 -15.97
CA ASP A 137 -18.06 19.57 -16.34
C ASP A 137 -19.02 20.44 -15.47
N PRO A 138 -19.00 20.38 -14.13
CA PRO A 138 -19.91 21.19 -13.32
C PRO A 138 -19.59 22.68 -13.40
N VAL A 139 -18.30 23.06 -13.46
CA VAL A 139 -17.89 24.47 -13.61
C VAL A 139 -18.31 25.00 -14.98
N TYR A 140 -18.08 24.22 -16.05
CA TYR A 140 -18.46 24.59 -17.40
C TYR A 140 -19.98 24.76 -17.54
N LYS A 141 -20.78 23.81 -17.02
CA LYS A 141 -22.25 23.93 -17.00
C LYS A 141 -22.71 25.15 -16.23
N LYS A 142 -22.12 25.43 -15.06
CA LYS A 142 -22.45 26.62 -14.27
C LYS A 142 -22.08 27.91 -15.01
N LEU A 143 -20.89 27.94 -15.61
CA LEU A 143 -20.42 29.08 -16.39
C LEU A 143 -21.33 29.34 -17.58
N LYS A 144 -21.69 28.31 -18.36
CA LYS A 144 -22.64 28.39 -19.47
C LYS A 144 -24.02 28.84 -19.02
N LEU A 145 -24.56 28.33 -17.90
CA LEU A 145 -25.83 28.80 -17.35
C LEU A 145 -25.81 30.31 -17.04
N THR A 146 -24.68 30.85 -16.58
CA THR A 146 -24.56 32.26 -16.18
C THR A 146 -23.96 33.17 -17.26
N ALA A 147 -23.51 32.61 -18.39
CA ALA A 147 -22.85 33.36 -19.45
C ALA A 147 -23.91 34.08 -20.30
N GLY A 148 -23.97 35.40 -20.22
CA GLY A 148 -24.95 36.18 -20.97
C GLY A 148 -26.28 36.31 -20.23
N GLN A 149 -27.37 36.44 -21.00
CA GLN A 149 -28.69 36.68 -20.43
C GLN A 149 -29.33 35.39 -19.89
N THR A 150 -29.97 35.51 -18.73
CA THR A 150 -30.72 34.41 -18.12
C THR A 150 -32.15 34.81 -17.89
N ASP A 151 -33.06 33.86 -18.03
CA ASP A 151 -34.48 34.06 -17.78
C ASP A 151 -35.06 32.89 -16.94
N VAL A 152 -36.34 33.00 -16.57
CA VAL A 152 -37.06 32.02 -15.77
C VAL A 152 -38.33 31.53 -16.47
N ALA A 153 -38.57 30.23 -16.39
CA ALA A 153 -39.78 29.60 -16.89
C ALA A 153 -40.38 28.69 -15.83
N TRP A 154 -41.63 28.27 -16.02
CA TRP A 154 -42.23 27.19 -15.24
C TRP A 154 -41.92 25.85 -15.89
N ALA A 155 -41.30 24.96 -15.13
CA ALA A 155 -41.00 23.60 -15.53
C ALA A 155 -41.95 22.62 -14.86
N LYS A 156 -42.57 21.75 -15.66
CA LYS A 156 -43.40 20.65 -15.19
C LYS A 156 -42.54 19.42 -14.94
N ILE A 157 -42.65 18.80 -13.78
CA ILE A 157 -42.06 17.48 -13.54
C ILE A 157 -42.76 16.47 -14.46
N THR A 158 -42.01 15.84 -15.34
CA THR A 158 -42.52 14.84 -16.30
C THR A 158 -42.40 13.44 -15.74
N GLU A 159 -41.30 13.16 -15.04
CA GLU A 159 -40.99 11.81 -14.57
C GLU A 159 -40.17 11.85 -13.28
N ALA A 160 -40.46 10.93 -12.35
CA ALA A 160 -39.74 10.75 -11.10
C ALA A 160 -39.36 9.26 -10.95
N ARG A 161 -38.14 8.89 -11.33
CA ARG A 161 -37.61 7.51 -11.28
C ARG A 161 -36.49 7.38 -10.28
N THR A 162 -36.63 6.52 -9.28
CA THR A 162 -35.60 6.16 -8.28
C THR A 162 -34.81 7.37 -7.74
N ARG A 163 -33.79 7.88 -8.44
CA ARG A 163 -32.98 9.07 -8.06
C ARG A 163 -32.90 10.16 -9.14
N ASN A 164 -33.67 10.03 -10.21
CA ASN A 164 -33.69 10.95 -11.34
C ASN A 164 -35.07 11.60 -11.42
N LEU A 165 -35.07 12.92 -11.54
CA LEU A 165 -36.27 13.71 -11.76
C LEU A 165 -36.12 14.45 -13.08
N SER A 166 -37.00 14.16 -14.04
CA SER A 166 -37.05 14.86 -15.32
C SER A 166 -38.11 15.95 -15.27
N PHE A 167 -37.81 17.08 -15.89
CA PHE A 167 -38.73 18.19 -16.02
C PHE A 167 -38.67 18.79 -17.42
N LYS A 168 -39.80 19.33 -17.85
CA LYS A 168 -39.99 19.95 -19.15
C LYS A 168 -40.47 21.39 -19.00
N PHE A 169 -39.87 22.30 -19.75
CA PHE A 169 -40.29 23.70 -19.86
C PHE A 169 -40.26 24.13 -21.32
N TYR A 170 -40.77 25.32 -21.61
CA TYR A 170 -40.87 25.86 -22.97
C TYR A 170 -40.19 27.22 -23.04
N VAL A 171 -39.46 27.47 -24.13
CA VAL A 171 -38.85 28.76 -24.47
C VAL A 171 -39.32 29.09 -25.88
N ASP A 172 -40.03 30.20 -26.05
CA ASP A 172 -40.62 30.61 -27.34
C ASP A 172 -41.46 29.51 -28.05
N GLY A 173 -42.06 28.61 -27.25
CA GLY A 173 -42.85 27.48 -27.74
C GLY A 173 -42.05 26.18 -27.94
N ASP A 174 -40.72 26.23 -27.93
CA ASP A 174 -39.86 25.07 -28.08
C ASP A 174 -39.67 24.32 -26.76
N PRO A 175 -39.85 22.98 -26.75
CA PRO A 175 -39.72 22.19 -25.54
C PRO A 175 -38.26 21.91 -25.17
N HIS A 176 -37.93 22.12 -23.90
CA HIS A 176 -36.66 21.73 -23.30
C HIS A 176 -36.89 20.77 -22.15
N GLU A 177 -36.12 19.68 -22.12
CA GLU A 177 -36.17 18.68 -21.06
C GLU A 177 -34.80 18.52 -20.40
N SER A 178 -34.80 18.34 -19.09
CA SER A 178 -33.59 18.14 -18.31
C SER A 178 -33.85 17.22 -17.14
N THR A 179 -32.83 16.45 -16.76
CA THR A 179 -32.90 15.51 -15.65
C THR A 179 -31.95 15.94 -14.55
N VAL A 180 -32.42 15.93 -13.31
CA VAL A 180 -31.63 16.21 -12.12
C VAL A 180 -31.62 15.03 -11.18
N TYR A 181 -30.48 14.84 -10.52
CA TYR A 181 -30.34 13.83 -9.49
C TYR A 181 -30.94 14.32 -8.17
N VAL A 182 -31.80 13.51 -7.58
CA VAL A 182 -32.55 13.77 -6.34
C VAL A 182 -32.37 12.62 -5.36
N ARG A 183 -32.79 12.82 -4.11
CA ARG A 183 -32.72 11.78 -3.09
C ARG A 183 -33.95 10.90 -3.16
N LYS A 184 -33.74 9.61 -2.94
CA LYS A 184 -34.81 8.63 -2.70
C LYS A 184 -34.90 8.38 -1.20
N SER A 185 -36.07 8.59 -0.61
CA SER A 185 -36.43 8.02 0.69
C SER A 185 -37.00 6.61 0.48
N PHE A 186 -37.34 5.88 1.55
CA PHE A 186 -37.88 4.53 1.46
C PHE A 186 -39.12 4.45 0.55
N THR A 187 -40.01 5.44 0.62
CA THR A 187 -41.29 5.44 -0.09
C THR A 187 -41.41 6.51 -1.16
N GLU A 188 -40.67 7.62 -1.05
CA GLU A 188 -40.90 8.81 -1.86
C GLU A 188 -39.60 9.37 -2.46
N ILE A 189 -39.74 10.14 -3.53
CA ILE A 189 -38.63 10.92 -4.09
C ILE A 189 -38.69 12.31 -3.45
N VAL A 190 -37.58 12.71 -2.84
CA VAL A 190 -37.48 13.97 -2.07
C VAL A 190 -36.55 14.92 -2.82
N VAL A 191 -37.08 16.10 -3.12
CA VAL A 191 -36.30 17.18 -3.75
C VAL A 191 -35.39 17.88 -2.74
N PRO A 192 -34.36 18.62 -3.18
CA PRO A 192 -33.41 19.31 -2.29
C PRO A 192 -34.00 20.20 -1.19
N ASN A 193 -35.21 20.73 -1.38
CA ASN A 193 -35.94 21.53 -0.37
C ASN A 193 -36.49 20.68 0.80
N GLY A 194 -36.39 19.35 0.71
CA GLY A 194 -36.79 18.42 1.75
C GLY A 194 -38.22 17.89 1.62
N MET A 195 -39.00 18.30 0.62
CA MET A 195 -40.37 17.81 0.42
C MET A 195 -40.46 16.72 -0.66
N PRO A 196 -41.50 15.86 -0.62
CA PRO A 196 -41.76 14.88 -1.68
C PRO A 196 -42.11 15.56 -3.00
N VAL A 197 -41.77 14.92 -4.13
CA VAL A 197 -42.10 15.42 -5.47
C VAL A 197 -42.83 14.36 -6.29
N GLU A 198 -43.76 14.80 -7.14
CA GLU A 198 -44.53 13.96 -8.05
C GLU A 198 -44.58 14.52 -9.47
N PRO A 199 -44.76 13.66 -10.50
CA PRO A 199 -45.07 14.11 -11.84
C PRO A 199 -46.30 15.02 -11.87
N GLY A 200 -46.26 16.05 -12.71
CA GLY A 200 -47.32 17.03 -12.85
C GLY A 200 -47.09 18.34 -12.09
N GLN A 201 -46.19 18.34 -11.10
CA GLN A 201 -45.89 19.53 -10.30
C GLN A 201 -45.04 20.55 -11.06
N PHE A 202 -45.19 21.83 -10.71
CA PHE A 202 -44.52 22.94 -11.38
C PHE A 202 -43.52 23.64 -10.46
N PHE A 203 -42.30 23.82 -10.96
CA PHE A 203 -41.21 24.53 -10.31
C PHE A 203 -40.61 25.56 -11.27
N GLN A 204 -40.07 26.67 -10.75
CA GLN A 204 -39.34 27.61 -11.58
C GLN A 204 -38.03 26.98 -12.02
N VAL A 205 -37.68 27.17 -13.29
CA VAL A 205 -36.38 26.85 -13.84
C VAL A 205 -35.71 28.13 -14.30
N LYS A 206 -34.46 28.34 -13.88
CA LYS A 206 -33.60 29.39 -14.43
C LYS A 206 -32.81 28.82 -15.59
N TYR A 207 -32.78 29.48 -16.74
CA TYR A 207 -32.09 29.00 -17.93
C TYR A 207 -31.29 30.11 -18.61
N ASN A 208 -30.32 29.73 -19.44
CA ASN A 208 -29.61 30.63 -20.33
C ASN A 208 -30.45 30.88 -21.59
N VAL A 209 -30.66 32.14 -21.97
CA VAL A 209 -31.53 32.50 -23.11
C VAL A 209 -30.98 31.97 -24.44
N ASP A 210 -29.67 32.11 -24.68
CA ASP A 210 -29.03 31.65 -25.91
C ASP A 210 -28.88 30.12 -25.95
N PHE A 211 -28.81 29.48 -24.78
CA PHE A 211 -28.62 28.04 -24.64
C PHE A 211 -29.53 27.43 -23.56
N PRO A 212 -30.85 27.28 -23.80
CA PRO A 212 -31.81 26.88 -22.75
C PRO A 212 -31.56 25.52 -22.09
N ASN A 213 -30.84 24.60 -22.77
CA ASN A 213 -30.42 23.33 -22.17
C ASN A 213 -29.44 23.51 -20.98
N TYR A 214 -28.80 24.67 -20.85
CA TYR A 214 -28.11 25.06 -19.63
C TYR A 214 -29.10 25.74 -18.71
N ASN A 215 -29.65 24.94 -17.80
CA ASN A 215 -30.70 25.37 -16.88
C ASN A 215 -30.49 24.80 -15.48
N LYS A 216 -31.26 25.33 -14.52
CA LYS A 216 -31.28 24.90 -13.12
C LYS A 216 -32.66 25.10 -12.53
N VAL A 217 -33.32 24.01 -12.18
CA VAL A 217 -34.58 24.03 -11.44
C VAL A 217 -34.38 24.58 -10.02
N ASN A 218 -35.32 25.38 -9.57
CA ASN A 218 -35.38 25.96 -8.23
C ASN A 218 -36.53 25.34 -7.45
N PHE A 219 -36.21 24.34 -6.61
CA PHE A 219 -37.21 23.63 -5.83
C PHE A 219 -37.84 24.45 -4.69
N ASP A 220 -37.30 25.62 -4.37
CA ASP A 220 -37.90 26.55 -3.41
C ASP A 220 -38.88 27.54 -4.07
N ARG A 221 -38.99 27.51 -5.40
CA ARG A 221 -39.92 28.31 -6.18
C ARG A 221 -40.86 27.38 -6.95
N TYR A 222 -42.02 27.12 -6.37
CA TYR A 222 -43.04 26.21 -6.89
C TYR A 222 -44.39 26.89 -7.04
N SER A 223 -45.31 26.26 -7.78
CA SER A 223 -46.66 26.80 -7.98
C SER A 223 -47.50 26.76 -6.70
N ALA A 224 -48.59 27.54 -6.66
CA ALA A 224 -49.45 27.60 -5.48
C ALA A 224 -50.01 26.22 -5.11
N GLU A 225 -50.38 25.42 -6.11
CA GLU A 225 -50.92 24.06 -5.94
C GLU A 225 -49.92 23.13 -5.27
N VAL A 226 -48.63 23.25 -5.60
CA VAL A 226 -47.56 22.48 -4.93
C VAL A 226 -47.45 22.90 -3.46
N GLY A 227 -47.56 24.20 -3.18
CA GLY A 227 -47.52 24.73 -1.81
C GLY A 227 -48.69 24.27 -0.95
N GLU A 228 -49.91 24.34 -1.46
CA GLU A 228 -51.12 23.85 -0.80
C GLU A 228 -51.00 22.35 -0.51
N ARG A 229 -50.55 21.58 -1.50
CA ARG A 229 -50.33 20.15 -1.34
C ARG A 229 -49.32 19.83 -0.24
N TYR A 230 -48.19 20.54 -0.19
CA TYR A 230 -47.19 20.37 0.87
C TYR A 230 -47.79 20.60 2.25
N GLN A 231 -48.59 21.65 2.42
CA GLN A 231 -49.26 21.92 3.69
C GLN A 231 -50.28 20.83 4.05
N GLN A 232 -51.07 20.36 3.08
CA GLN A 232 -52.03 19.26 3.28
C GLN A 232 -51.34 17.94 3.66
N GLN A 233 -50.23 17.61 3.00
CA GLN A 233 -49.44 16.42 3.31
C GLN A 233 -48.87 16.46 4.73
N VAL A 234 -48.33 17.63 5.13
CA VAL A 234 -47.87 17.85 6.50
C VAL A 234 -49.02 17.72 7.49
N PHE A 235 -50.14 18.39 7.23
CA PHE A 235 -51.32 18.34 8.10
C PHE A 235 -51.80 16.89 8.30
N ALA A 236 -51.97 16.13 7.21
CA ALA A 236 -52.38 14.73 7.26
C ALA A 236 -51.41 13.87 8.08
N LYS A 237 -50.10 14.03 7.89
CA LYS A 237 -49.08 13.32 8.67
C LYS A 237 -49.12 13.67 10.15
N LEU A 238 -49.26 14.94 10.50
CA LEU A 238 -49.31 15.39 11.89
C LEU A 238 -50.58 14.90 12.58
N ARG A 239 -51.75 15.00 11.92
CA ARG A 239 -53.03 14.57 12.51
C ARG A 239 -53.09 13.06 12.80
N GLN A 240 -52.39 12.25 12.02
CA GLN A 240 -52.25 10.80 12.27
C GLN A 240 -51.36 10.47 13.47
N ALA A 241 -50.67 11.45 14.06
CA ALA A 241 -49.70 11.23 15.13
C ALA A 241 -50.29 11.59 16.50
N PRO A 242 -50.30 10.66 17.48
CA PRO A 242 -50.89 10.92 18.81
C PRO A 242 -50.34 12.16 19.53
N LYS A 243 -49.10 12.56 19.22
CA LYS A 243 -48.45 13.75 19.80
C LYS A 243 -49.05 15.08 19.34
N PHE A 244 -49.82 15.09 18.26
CA PHE A 244 -50.47 16.28 17.70
C PHE A 244 -52.00 16.20 17.73
N ASP A 245 -52.56 15.09 18.23
CA ASP A 245 -54.02 14.92 18.36
C ASP A 245 -54.65 15.95 19.32
N ILE A 246 -53.85 16.45 20.26
CA ILE A 246 -54.22 17.46 21.26
C ILE A 246 -54.52 18.86 20.68
N TYR A 247 -54.18 19.12 19.42
CA TYR A 247 -54.42 20.41 18.78
C TYR A 247 -55.67 20.33 17.91
N SER A 248 -56.54 21.34 17.99
CA SER A 248 -57.65 21.49 17.04
C SER A 248 -57.13 21.75 15.62
N ASP A 249 -57.95 21.47 14.61
CA ASP A 249 -57.55 21.61 13.20
C ASP A 249 -57.10 23.05 12.87
N ASN A 250 -57.75 24.05 13.46
CA ASN A 250 -57.38 25.47 13.30
C ASN A 250 -56.01 25.79 13.94
N GLN A 251 -55.74 25.25 15.14
CA GLN A 251 -54.44 25.39 15.79
C GLN A 251 -53.34 24.73 14.98
N LEU A 252 -53.57 23.50 14.50
CA LEU A 252 -52.59 22.74 13.72
C LEU A 252 -52.30 23.41 12.37
N ALA A 253 -53.34 23.88 11.68
CA ALA A 253 -53.20 24.65 10.45
C ALA A 253 -52.43 25.96 10.67
N CYS A 254 -52.72 26.68 11.77
CA CYS A 254 -51.96 27.87 12.14
C CYS A 254 -50.49 27.55 12.37
N ILE A 255 -50.17 26.48 13.12
CA ILE A 255 -48.78 26.08 13.40
C ILE A 255 -48.05 25.77 12.09
N ILE A 256 -48.64 25.01 11.17
CA ILE A 256 -48.04 24.68 9.88
C ILE A 256 -47.75 25.94 9.07
N LEU A 257 -48.73 26.84 9.01
CA LEU A 257 -48.62 28.10 8.25
C LEU A 257 -47.56 29.03 8.84
N GLU A 258 -47.52 29.19 10.16
CA GLU A 258 -46.53 30.01 10.85
C GLU A 258 -45.12 29.43 10.75
N VAL A 259 -44.97 28.10 10.83
CA VAL A 259 -43.69 27.42 10.55
C VAL A 259 -43.25 27.64 9.11
N TYR A 260 -44.16 27.56 8.14
CA TYR A 260 -43.87 27.85 6.74
C TYR A 260 -43.49 29.33 6.53
N ARG A 261 -44.17 30.29 7.18
CA ARG A 261 -43.81 31.71 7.10
C ARG A 261 -42.42 31.98 7.67
N ALA A 262 -42.07 31.33 8.79
CA ALA A 262 -40.80 31.53 9.46
C ALA A 262 -39.61 30.85 8.75
N ARG A 263 -39.82 29.66 8.17
CA ARG A 263 -38.72 28.81 7.65
C ARG A 263 -38.87 28.37 6.19
N GLY A 264 -39.96 28.73 5.53
CA GLY A 264 -40.29 28.24 4.19
C GLY A 264 -40.49 26.73 4.16
N THR A 265 -40.11 26.13 3.03
CA THR A 265 -40.14 24.67 2.79
C THR A 265 -39.33 23.87 3.78
N ASP A 266 -38.24 24.41 4.32
CA ASP A 266 -37.44 23.74 5.35
C ASP A 266 -38.26 23.45 6.61
N GLY A 267 -39.12 24.40 7.01
CA GLY A 267 -40.04 24.21 8.12
C GLY A 267 -41.08 23.12 7.86
N LEU A 268 -41.66 23.11 6.66
CA LEU A 268 -42.60 22.07 6.24
C LEU A 268 -41.93 20.69 6.20
N ALA A 269 -40.69 20.59 5.71
CA ALA A 269 -39.94 19.35 5.67
C ALA A 269 -39.60 18.83 7.08
N LEU A 270 -39.26 19.71 8.02
CA LEU A 270 -39.08 19.36 9.43
C LEU A 270 -40.37 18.78 10.04
N LEU A 271 -41.52 19.36 9.73
CA LEU A 271 -42.82 18.87 10.17
C LEU A 271 -43.22 17.57 9.45
N TYR A 272 -42.91 17.42 8.17
CA TYR A 272 -43.25 16.22 7.39
C TYR A 272 -42.48 14.99 7.87
N PHE A 273 -41.18 15.14 8.12
CA PHE A 273 -40.28 14.08 8.58
C PHE A 273 -40.12 14.04 10.12
N PHE A 274 -41.08 14.61 10.86
CA PHE A 274 -40.96 14.84 12.31
C PHE A 274 -40.72 13.58 13.16
N ASN A 275 -41.12 12.41 12.66
CA ASN A 275 -40.97 11.12 13.35
C ASN A 275 -40.12 10.11 12.56
N GLU A 276 -39.55 10.52 11.43
CA GLU A 276 -38.84 9.62 10.54
C GLU A 276 -37.38 9.41 10.98
N PRO A 277 -36.79 8.23 10.70
CA PRO A 277 -35.40 7.96 11.04
C PRO A 277 -34.44 8.79 10.18
N VAL A 278 -33.20 8.97 10.67
CA VAL A 278 -32.15 9.72 9.95
C VAL A 278 -31.84 9.13 8.58
N VAL A 279 -31.98 7.81 8.43
CA VAL A 279 -31.75 7.10 7.16
C VAL A 279 -32.77 7.50 6.09
N GLU A 280 -34.00 7.84 6.49
CA GLU A 280 -35.07 8.23 5.57
C GLU A 280 -34.78 9.60 4.96
N ASN A 281 -34.47 10.57 5.81
CA ASN A 281 -34.04 11.89 5.38
C ASN A 281 -33.00 12.47 6.37
N PRO A 282 -31.70 12.52 6.00
CA PRO A 282 -30.66 13.00 6.90
C PRO A 282 -30.78 14.49 7.29
N ARG A 283 -31.43 15.31 6.45
CA ARG A 283 -31.61 16.75 6.68
C ARG A 283 -32.83 17.04 7.54
N HIS A 284 -33.92 16.30 7.34
CA HIS A 284 -35.18 16.47 8.05
C HIS A 284 -35.60 15.13 8.63
N ASN A 285 -35.59 14.98 9.94
CA ASN A 285 -35.89 13.73 10.63
C ASN A 285 -36.26 14.00 12.08
N ARG A 286 -36.60 12.93 12.82
CA ARG A 286 -36.99 13.00 14.23
C ARG A 286 -35.99 13.73 15.13
N MET A 287 -34.68 13.60 14.90
CA MET A 287 -33.68 14.25 15.74
C MET A 287 -33.64 15.76 15.46
N ARG A 288 -33.68 16.13 14.17
CA ARG A 288 -33.72 17.54 13.75
C ARG A 288 -35.00 18.23 14.19
N PHE A 289 -36.14 17.56 14.07
CA PHE A 289 -37.41 18.07 14.56
C PHE A 289 -37.42 18.20 16.09
N ALA A 290 -36.88 17.23 16.84
CA ALA A 290 -36.81 17.33 18.30
C ALA A 290 -35.98 18.53 18.79
N LEU A 291 -34.92 18.89 18.07
CA LEU A 291 -34.15 20.10 18.32
C LEU A 291 -34.96 21.36 17.99
N TYR A 292 -35.59 21.40 16.82
CA TYR A 292 -36.40 22.53 16.40
C TYR A 292 -37.60 22.76 17.34
N LYS A 293 -38.28 21.70 17.76
CA LYS A 293 -39.39 21.76 18.70
C LYS A 293 -39.02 22.43 20.03
N LYS A 294 -37.76 22.31 20.48
CA LYS A 294 -37.27 22.94 21.71
C LYS A 294 -36.77 24.38 21.51
N SER A 295 -36.73 24.86 20.27
CA SER A 295 -36.30 26.23 19.98
C SER A 295 -37.30 27.26 20.49
N THR A 296 -36.80 28.43 20.88
CA THR A 296 -37.62 29.60 21.24
C THR A 296 -38.56 29.98 20.12
N ASP A 297 -38.09 29.87 18.87
CA ASP A 297 -38.84 30.24 17.68
C ASP A 297 -40.08 29.37 17.52
N PHE A 298 -39.92 28.04 17.60
CA PHE A 298 -41.05 27.12 17.50
C PHE A 298 -42.05 27.30 18.64
N GLU A 299 -41.56 27.43 19.88
CA GLU A 299 -42.40 27.62 21.05
C GLU A 299 -43.18 28.94 21.01
N SER A 300 -42.57 30.02 20.50
CA SER A 300 -43.25 31.31 20.30
C SER A 300 -44.36 31.22 19.25
N LEU A 301 -44.07 30.63 18.08
CA LEU A 301 -45.06 30.45 17.01
C LEU A 301 -46.23 29.57 17.48
N LYS A 302 -45.91 28.45 18.14
CA LYS A 302 -46.92 27.54 18.70
C LYS A 302 -47.81 28.26 19.71
N THR A 303 -47.22 28.95 20.68
CA THR A 303 -47.98 29.70 21.70
C THR A 303 -48.89 30.76 21.07
N SER A 304 -48.40 31.48 20.05
CA SER A 304 -49.20 32.45 19.31
C SER A 304 -50.43 31.81 18.64
N CYS A 305 -50.26 30.64 18.02
CA CYS A 305 -51.37 29.92 17.39
C CYS A 305 -52.40 29.43 18.40
N LEU A 306 -51.97 28.91 19.55
CA LEU A 306 -52.88 28.49 20.62
C LEU A 306 -53.68 29.66 21.19
N GLN A 307 -53.07 30.86 21.27
CA GLN A 307 -53.76 32.07 21.73
C GLN A 307 -54.75 32.62 20.70
N LYS A 308 -54.44 32.54 19.40
CA LYS A 308 -55.31 33.01 18.32
C LYS A 308 -56.52 32.09 18.08
N HIS A 309 -56.36 30.81 18.38
CA HIS A 309 -57.38 29.79 18.20
C HIS A 309 -57.57 29.02 19.53
N PRO A 310 -58.14 29.68 20.57
CA PRO A 310 -58.57 28.97 21.75
C PRO A 310 -59.71 28.02 21.35
N ASP A 311 -59.67 26.79 21.85
CA ASP A 311 -60.67 25.75 21.55
C ASP A 311 -62.10 26.20 21.93
#